data_AF-A0A968XLT2-F1
#
_entry.id   AF-A0A968XLT2-F1
#
_cell.length_a   1.000
_cell.length_b   1.000
_cell.length_c   1.000
_cell.angle_alpha   90.00
_cell.angle_beta   90.00
_cell.angle_gamma   90.00
#
_symmetry.space_group_name_H-M   'P 1'
#
loop_
_entity.id
_entity.type
_entity.pdbx_description
1 polymer ?
#
loop_
_entity_poly.entity_id
_entity_poly.type
_entity_poly.pdbx_seq_one_letter_code
_entity_poly.pdbx_strand_id
1 'polypeptide(L)'
;MRPASAQSGNRTFRFESLIQPIATKIESAIDECLLSASVTPAQIKRVLLTGGSSQVPLISQTISNKFGAEKIIRPDYFSSIATGLGYVASRITNERNNLS
;
A
#
# COMPACT_ATOMS: atom_id res chain seq x y z
N MET A 1 35.62 26.13 -8.92
CA MET A 1 34.15 26.28 -8.80
C MET A 1 33.49 25.28 -9.75
N ARG A 2 32.90 24.18 -9.25
CA ARG A 2 32.28 23.11 -10.08
C ARG A 2 30.78 23.41 -10.28
N PRO A 3 30.19 23.22 -11.48
CA PRO A 3 28.79 23.56 -11.72
C PRO A 3 27.83 22.54 -11.09
N ALA A 4 26.77 23.05 -10.46
CA ALA A 4 25.79 22.32 -9.67
C ALA A 4 24.52 21.92 -10.46
N SER A 5 24.65 21.42 -11.69
CA SER A 5 23.49 21.21 -12.58
C SER A 5 23.13 19.75 -12.93
N ALA A 6 23.80 18.73 -12.35
CA ALA A 6 23.56 17.32 -12.69
C ALA A 6 22.98 16.44 -11.55
N GLN A 7 22.52 17.01 -10.43
CA GLN A 7 22.15 16.21 -9.25
C GLN A 7 20.68 15.73 -9.17
N SER A 8 19.78 16.17 -10.06
CA SER A 8 18.34 15.87 -9.89
C SER A 8 17.99 14.39 -10.14
N GLY A 9 18.56 13.77 -11.19
CA GLY A 9 18.26 12.37 -11.55
C GLY A 9 18.88 11.30 -10.64
N ASN A 10 19.88 11.66 -9.83
CA ASN A 10 20.63 10.69 -9.01
C ASN A 10 20.05 10.53 -7.59
N ARG A 11 19.22 11.47 -7.12
CA ARG A 11 18.72 11.44 -5.73
C ARG A 11 17.66 10.35 -5.50
N THR A 12 16.69 10.23 -6.40
CA THR A 12 15.65 9.18 -6.32
C THR A 12 16.28 7.80 -6.45
N PHE A 13 17.10 7.59 -7.47
CA PHE A 13 17.81 6.32 -7.67
C PHE A 13 18.72 5.95 -6.48
N ARG A 14 19.44 6.91 -5.90
CA ARG A 14 20.23 6.67 -4.66
C ARG A 14 19.36 6.32 -3.48
N PHE A 15 18.23 7.03 -3.30
CA PHE A 15 17.29 6.71 -2.24
C PHE A 15 16.73 5.30 -2.41
N GLU A 16 16.27 4.94 -3.61
CA GLU A 16 15.75 3.62 -3.94
C GLU A 16 16.79 2.52 -3.68
N SER A 17 18.05 2.76 -4.08
CA SER A 17 19.15 1.84 -3.79
C SER A 17 19.35 1.62 -2.29
N LEU A 18 19.24 2.67 -1.47
CA LEU A 18 19.39 2.59 -0.01
C LEU A 18 18.22 1.86 0.66
N ILE A 19 17.00 2.01 0.12
CA ILE A 19 15.81 1.37 0.67
C ILE A 19 15.50 -0.01 0.04
N GLN A 20 16.29 -0.46 -0.93
CA GLN A 20 16.13 -1.78 -1.55
C GLN A 20 16.04 -2.93 -0.52
N PRO A 21 16.85 -2.98 0.55
CA PRO A 21 16.71 -4.02 1.57
C PRO A 21 15.37 -3.99 2.31
N ILE A 22 14.74 -2.82 2.41
CA ILE A 22 13.41 -2.65 3.00
C ILE A 22 12.35 -3.21 2.04
N ALA A 23 12.47 -2.94 0.74
CA ALA A 23 11.58 -3.51 -0.27
C ALA A 23 11.64 -5.05 -0.25
N THR A 24 12.84 -5.64 -0.14
CA THR A 24 13.00 -7.10 0.00
C THR A 24 12.33 -7.64 1.25
N LYS A 25 12.47 -6.96 2.40
CA LYS A 25 11.78 -7.38 3.65
C LYS A 25 10.27 -7.35 3.52
N ILE A 26 9.72 -6.33 2.86
CA ILE A 26 8.28 -6.25 2.58
C ILE A 26 7.85 -7.42 1.69
N GLU A 27 8.64 -7.74 0.66
CA GLU A 27 8.35 -8.86 -0.23
C GLU A 27 8.34 -10.20 0.52
N SER A 28 9.33 -10.46 1.36
CA SER A 28 9.39 -11.68 2.18
C SER A 28 8.20 -11.78 3.14
N ALA A 29 7.82 -10.67 3.80
CA ALA A 29 6.67 -10.65 4.70
C ALA A 29 5.35 -10.95 3.96
N ILE A 30 5.22 -10.47 2.72
CA ILE A 30 4.08 -10.79 1.86
C ILE A 30 4.07 -12.28 1.54
N ASP A 31 5.20 -12.86 1.17
CA ASP A 31 5.30 -14.29 0.84
C ASP A 31 4.98 -15.18 2.04
N GLU A 32 5.48 -14.84 3.23
CA GLU A 32 5.13 -15.53 4.47
C GLU A 32 3.63 -15.45 4.78
N CYS A 33 3.00 -14.30 4.54
CA CYS A 33 1.56 -14.11 4.73
C CYS A 33 0.74 -14.97 3.76
N LEU A 34 1.11 -15.00 2.47
CA LEU A 34 0.46 -15.81 1.45
C LEU A 34 0.59 -17.31 1.75
N LEU A 35 1.79 -17.75 2.16
CA LEU A 35 2.05 -19.12 2.59
C LEU A 35 1.18 -19.52 3.79
N SER A 36 1.13 -18.67 4.81
CA SER A 36 0.32 -18.90 6.01
C SER A 36 -1.16 -18.99 5.69
N ALA A 37 -1.63 -18.22 4.71
CA ALA A 37 -3.02 -18.25 4.22
C ALA A 37 -3.27 -19.36 3.18
N SER A 38 -2.24 -20.11 2.76
CA SER A 38 -2.32 -21.14 1.71
C SER A 38 -2.93 -20.63 0.40
N VAL A 39 -2.59 -19.40 0.00
CA VAL A 39 -3.03 -18.78 -1.24
C VAL A 39 -1.86 -18.28 -2.07
N THR A 40 -2.07 -18.19 -3.37
CA THR A 40 -1.11 -17.66 -4.35
C THR A 40 -1.41 -16.19 -4.66
N PRO A 41 -0.41 -15.40 -5.13
CA PRO A 41 -0.65 -14.03 -5.57
C PRO A 41 -1.76 -13.90 -6.63
N ALA A 42 -1.92 -14.91 -7.49
CA ALA A 42 -2.95 -14.94 -8.53
C ALA A 42 -4.37 -14.96 -7.96
N GLN A 43 -4.57 -15.59 -6.79
CA GLN A 43 -5.87 -15.68 -6.12
C GLN A 43 -6.28 -14.38 -5.42
N ILE A 44 -5.34 -13.45 -5.22
CA ILE A 44 -5.64 -12.12 -4.70
C ILE A 44 -6.35 -11.31 -5.77
N LYS A 45 -7.52 -10.77 -5.42
CA LYS A 45 -8.37 -9.98 -6.33
C LYS A 45 -8.05 -8.48 -6.31
N ARG A 46 -7.64 -7.97 -5.14
CA ARG A 46 -7.40 -6.55 -4.90
C ARG A 46 -6.30 -6.39 -3.84
N VAL A 47 -5.47 -5.37 -4.03
CA VAL A 47 -4.41 -4.99 -3.10
C VAL A 47 -4.60 -3.54 -2.74
N LEU A 48 -4.84 -3.28 -1.46
CA LEU A 48 -4.99 -1.93 -0.94
C LEU A 48 -3.67 -1.50 -0.27
N LEU A 49 -3.11 -0.40 -0.76
CA LEU A 49 -1.93 0.20 -0.16
C LEU A 49 -2.36 1.25 0.88
N THR A 50 -1.88 1.12 2.13
CA THR A 50 -2.18 2.03 3.25
C THR A 50 -0.92 2.81 3.70
N GLY A 51 -1.09 4.05 4.17
CA GLY A 51 0.00 4.93 4.64
C GLY A 51 0.90 5.57 3.55
N GLY A 52 1.63 6.63 3.94
CA GLY A 52 2.48 7.43 3.04
C GLY A 52 3.68 6.66 2.45
N SER A 53 4.25 5.70 3.17
CA SER A 53 5.38 4.89 2.67
C SER A 53 5.03 4.05 1.44
N SER A 54 3.76 3.74 1.23
CA SER A 54 3.28 3.03 0.03
C SER A 54 3.24 3.89 -1.23
N GLN A 55 3.46 5.21 -1.10
CA GLN A 55 3.61 6.14 -2.22
C GLN A 55 5.05 6.17 -2.76
N VAL A 56 6.01 5.55 -2.07
CA VAL A 56 7.38 5.41 -2.56
C VAL A 56 7.37 4.55 -3.84
N PRO A 57 7.93 5.04 -4.98
CA PRO A 57 7.85 4.35 -6.26
C PRO A 57 8.34 2.90 -6.22
N LEU A 58 9.52 2.66 -5.63
CA LEU A 58 10.08 1.33 -5.48
C LEU A 58 9.14 0.35 -4.77
N ILE A 59 8.50 0.79 -3.68
CA ILE A 59 7.59 -0.08 -2.90
C ILE A 59 6.34 -0.38 -3.72
N SER A 60 5.74 0.65 -4.32
CA SER A 60 4.57 0.45 -5.18
C SER A 60 4.87 -0.46 -6.37
N GLN A 61 6.05 -0.35 -6.98
CA GLN A 61 6.46 -1.17 -8.11
C GLN A 61 6.70 -2.61 -7.68
N THR A 62 7.36 -2.83 -6.54
CA THR A 62 7.55 -4.16 -5.94
C THR A 62 6.20 -4.88 -5.77
N ILE A 63 5.21 -4.20 -5.18
CA ILE A 63 3.88 -4.78 -4.94
C ILE A 63 3.12 -4.99 -6.27
N SER A 64 3.23 -4.05 -7.21
CA SER A 64 2.60 -4.18 -8.53
C SER A 64 3.19 -5.35 -9.33
N ASN A 65 4.50 -5.57 -9.26
CA ASN A 65 5.18 -6.68 -9.92
C ASN A 65 4.71 -8.04 -9.36
N LYS A 66 4.43 -8.12 -8.06
CA LYS A 66 4.00 -9.38 -7.43
C LYS A 66 2.53 -9.70 -7.71
N PHE A 67 1.63 -8.71 -7.64
CA PHE A 67 0.19 -8.97 -7.70
C PHE A 67 -0.48 -8.64 -9.04
N GLY A 68 0.18 -7.85 -9.89
CA GLY A 68 -0.43 -7.22 -11.06
C GLY A 68 -0.85 -5.78 -10.75
N ALA A 69 -0.48 -4.84 -11.62
CA ALA A 69 -0.77 -3.42 -11.46
C ALA A 69 -2.28 -3.13 -11.46
N GLU A 70 -3.06 -3.94 -12.17
CA GLU A 70 -4.52 -3.84 -12.28
C GLU A 70 -5.25 -4.13 -10.96
N LYS A 71 -4.59 -4.80 -10.01
CA LYS A 71 -5.18 -5.16 -8.72
C LYS A 71 -4.96 -4.11 -7.65
N ILE A 72 -4.06 -3.15 -7.89
CA ILE A 72 -3.69 -2.12 -6.91
C ILE A 72 -4.79 -1.06 -6.83
N ILE A 73 -5.36 -0.89 -5.65
CA ILE A 73 -6.30 0.20 -5.35
C ILE A 73 -5.56 1.27 -4.56
N ARG A 74 -5.65 2.52 -5.03
CA ARG A 74 -5.22 3.72 -4.31
C ARG A 74 -6.44 4.56 -3.92
N PRO A 75 -7.17 4.22 -2.86
CA PRO A 75 -8.18 5.13 -2.37
C PRO A 75 -7.50 6.37 -1.79
N ASP A 76 -8.22 7.48 -1.80
CA ASP A 76 -7.89 8.60 -0.93
C ASP A 76 -7.95 8.09 0.52
N TYR A 77 -6.77 7.98 1.14
CA TYR A 77 -6.55 7.37 2.45
C TYR A 77 -7.42 8.00 3.53
N PHE A 78 -7.71 9.31 3.41
CA PHE A 78 -8.57 10.03 4.35
C PHE A 78 -10.04 9.66 4.17
N SER A 79 -10.50 9.54 2.92
CA SER A 79 -11.89 9.17 2.62
C SER A 79 -12.20 7.74 3.07
N SER A 80 -11.33 6.76 2.82
CA SER A 80 -11.65 5.35 3.12
C SER A 80 -11.81 5.07 4.62
N ILE A 81 -11.01 5.72 5.47
CA ILE A 81 -11.11 5.55 6.93
C ILE A 81 -12.35 6.29 7.45
N ALA A 82 -12.55 7.55 7.06
CA ALA A 82 -13.70 8.34 7.49
C ALA A 82 -15.04 7.70 7.06
N THR A 83 -15.13 7.20 5.83
CA THR A 83 -16.31 6.50 5.34
C THR A 83 -16.55 5.18 6.08
N GLY A 84 -15.50 4.40 6.36
CA GLY A 84 -15.62 3.16 7.14
C GLY A 84 -16.17 3.41 8.55
N LEU A 85 -15.63 4.42 9.24
CA LEU A 85 -16.10 4.82 10.58
C LEU A 85 -17.55 5.34 10.53
N GLY A 86 -17.89 6.16 9.53
CA GLY A 86 -19.25 6.68 9.34
C GLY A 86 -20.28 5.58 9.08
N TYR A 87 -19.93 4.57 8.29
CA TYR A 87 -20.79 3.40 8.05
C TYR A 87 -21.06 2.62 9.34
N VAL A 88 -20.01 2.34 10.13
CA VAL A 88 -20.14 1.64 11.41
C VAL A 88 -21.00 2.45 12.40
N ALA A 89 -20.77 3.76 12.50
CA ALA A 89 -21.56 4.65 13.35
C ALA A 89 -23.05 4.65 12.96
N SER A 90 -23.35 4.76 11.66
CA SER A 90 -24.73 4.73 11.15
C SER A 90 -25.44 3.40 11.47
N ARG A 91 -24.72 2.26 11.38
CA ARG A 91 -25.28 0.94 11.72
C ARG A 91 -25.61 0.83 13.21
N ILE A 92 -24.70 1.27 14.08
CA ILE A 92 -24.92 1.29 15.54
C ILE A 92 -26.11 2.18 15.90
N THR A 93 -26.23 3.36 15.28
CA THR A 93 -27.38 4.26 15.52
C THR A 93 -28.71 3.65 15.06
N ASN A 94 -28.75 2.99 13.90
CA ASN A 94 -29.97 2.34 13.40
C ASN A 94 -30.41 1.15 14.26
N GLU A 95 -29.48 0.36 14.79
CA GLU A 95 -29.82 -0.76 15.70
C GLU A 95 -30.40 -0.26 17.04
N ARG A 96 -29.95 0.89 17.55
CA ARG A 96 -30.53 1.51 18.77
C ARG A 96 -31.94 2.05 18.55
N ASN A 97 -32.28 2.50 17.35
CA ASN A 97 -33.60 3.04 17.03
C ASN A 97 -34.65 1.94 16.75
N ASN A 98 -34.23 0.70 16.48
CA ASN A 98 -35.13 -0.44 16.22
C ASN A 98 -35.44 -1.29 17.48
N LEU A 99 -34.92 -0.90 18.65
CA LEU A 99 -35.13 -1.55 19.94
C LEU A 99 -35.96 -0.69 20.92
N SER A 100 -36.71 0.29 20.39
CA SER A 100 -37.71 1.10 21.10
C SER A 100 -39.05 0.98 20.39
#